data_AF-A0A517YBZ0-F1
#
_entry.id   AF-A0A517YBZ0-F1
#
_cell.length_a   1.000
_cell.length_b   1.000
_cell.length_c   1.000
_cell.angle_alpha   90.00
_cell.angle_beta   90.00
_cell.angle_gamma   90.00
#
_symmetry.space_group_name_H-M   'P 1'
#
loop_
_entity.id
_entity.type
_entity.pdbx_description
1 polymer ?
#
loop_
_entity_poly.entity_id
_entity_poly.type
_entity_poly.pdbx_seq_one_letter_code
_entity_poly.pdbx_strand_id
1 'polypeptide(L)'
;MIEHIYYLLDPITSEIKIGISCDVNSRQRKLANERGTSLVLLASHRGTINDERRAHVACKSYRVSGEWFTDCGAVRAYIQSQLTQKTDAALERVRQLIDTLEQHGKGESADWHEDLTTAISEEMADYLRLLAFRNFSVGIAA
;
A
#
# COMPACT_ATOMS: atom_id res chain seq x y z
N MET A 1 -3.73 14.41 6.61
CA MET A 1 -3.55 13.68 5.32
C MET A 1 -2.98 12.32 5.64
N ILE A 2 -3.45 11.26 4.99
CA ILE A 2 -2.98 9.89 5.23
C ILE A 2 -1.74 9.63 4.37
N GLU A 3 -0.68 9.12 4.98
CA GLU A 3 0.56 8.77 4.29
C GLU A 3 0.51 7.35 3.73
N HIS A 4 1.05 7.18 2.53
CA HIS A 4 1.17 5.90 1.86
C HIS A 4 2.62 5.60 1.54
N ILE A 5 3.05 4.38 1.87
CA ILE A 5 4.25 3.78 1.28
C ILE A 5 3.90 3.37 -0.15
N TYR A 6 4.76 3.70 -1.10
CA TYR A 6 4.62 3.34 -2.50
C TYR A 6 5.84 2.61 -3.03
N TYR A 7 5.60 1.80 -4.06
CA TYR A 7 6.61 1.04 -4.79
C TYR A 7 6.45 1.34 -6.28
N LEU A 8 7.40 2.07 -6.87
CA LEU A 8 7.38 2.45 -8.28
C LEU A 8 8.47 1.72 -9.03
N LEU A 9 8.12 0.99 -10.08
CA LEU A 9 9.07 0.38 -11.01
C LEU A 9 9.41 1.35 -12.13
N ASP A 10 10.70 1.53 -12.39
CA ASP A 10 11.21 2.04 -13.65
C ASP A 10 11.50 0.86 -14.59
N PRO A 11 10.71 0.68 -15.66
CA PRO A 11 10.86 -0.47 -16.55
C PRO A 11 12.12 -0.40 -17.43
N ILE A 12 12.74 0.78 -17.57
CA ILE A 12 13.94 0.94 -18.41
C ILE A 12 15.18 0.54 -17.62
N THR A 13 15.29 0.99 -16.38
CA THR A 13 16.45 0.70 -15.51
C THR A 13 16.28 -0.57 -14.69
N SER A 14 15.07 -1.16 -14.66
CA SER A 14 14.73 -2.29 -13.79
C SER A 14 15.02 -1.98 -12.32
N GLU A 15 14.61 -0.79 -11.89
CA GLU A 15 14.77 -0.31 -10.52
C GLU A 15 13.41 -0.04 -9.87
N ILE A 16 13.27 -0.42 -8.61
CA ILE A 16 12.11 -0.12 -7.78
C ILE A 16 12.46 1.01 -6.82
N LYS A 17 11.68 2.09 -6.83
CA LYS A 17 11.70 3.11 -5.80
C LYS A 17 10.76 2.73 -4.66
N ILE A 18 11.26 2.87 -3.44
CA ILE A 18 10.45 2.76 -2.22
C ILE A 18 10.39 4.15 -1.58
N GLY A 19 9.20 4.72 -1.43
CA GLY A 19 9.06 6.01 -0.79
C GLY A 19 7.73 6.20 -0.06
N ILE A 20 7.58 7.33 0.63
CA ILE A 20 6.34 7.74 1.28
C ILE A 20 5.76 9.02 0.66
N SER A 21 4.43 9.10 0.55
CA SER A 21 3.72 10.32 0.10
C SER A 21 2.27 10.33 0.58
N CYS A 22 1.72 11.52 0.81
CA CYS A 22 0.27 11.71 0.98
C CYS A 22 -0.48 11.73 -0.37
N ASP A 23 0.23 11.98 -1.48
CA ASP A 23 -0.30 11.90 -2.84
C ASP A 23 0.69 11.12 -3.72
N VAL A 24 0.45 9.81 -3.82
CA VAL A 24 1.29 8.89 -4.60
C VAL A 24 1.23 9.21 -6.09
N ASN A 25 0.06 9.62 -6.61
CA ASN A 25 -0.13 9.89 -8.04
C ASN A 25 0.64 11.14 -8.48
N SER A 26 0.54 12.22 -7.70
CA SER A 26 1.33 13.42 -7.96
C SER A 26 2.82 13.15 -7.84
N ARG A 27 3.25 12.37 -6.82
CA ARG A 27 4.64 11.98 -6.66
C ARG A 27 5.16 11.13 -7.81
N GLN A 28 4.38 10.16 -8.29
CA GLN A 28 4.70 9.33 -9.45
C GLN A 28 4.90 10.18 -10.71
N ARG A 29 3.98 11.10 -11.01
CA ARG A 29 4.09 12.00 -12.18
C ARG A 29 5.36 12.86 -12.12
N LYS A 30 5.64 13.43 -10.94
CA LYS A 30 6.85 14.24 -10.74
C LYS A 30 8.12 13.41 -10.98
N LEU A 31 8.20 12.21 -10.40
CA LEU A 31 9.34 11.32 -10.56
C LEU A 31 9.50 10.81 -11.99
N ALA A 32 8.40 10.52 -12.68
CA ALA A 32 8.40 10.12 -14.09
C ALA A 32 9.00 11.23 -14.98
N ASN A 33 8.61 12.49 -14.72
CA ASN A 33 9.19 13.65 -15.41
C ASN A 33 10.68 13.83 -15.08
N GLU A 34 11.08 13.67 -13.82
CA GLU A 34 12.49 13.78 -13.38
C GLU A 34 13.38 12.70 -14.01
N ARG A 35 12.87 11.47 -14.16
CA ARG A 35 13.61 10.38 -14.81
C ARG A 35 13.53 10.38 -16.33
N GLY A 36 12.54 11.06 -16.92
CA GLY A 36 12.26 11.00 -18.35
C GLY A 36 11.69 9.65 -18.81
N THR A 37 11.03 8.91 -17.92
CA THR A 37 10.42 7.59 -18.20
C THR A 37 9.12 7.41 -17.45
N SER A 38 8.21 6.59 -18.00
CA SER A 38 6.96 6.25 -17.33
C SER A 38 7.23 5.24 -16.22
N LEU A 39 6.85 5.58 -14.99
CA LEU A 39 6.98 4.71 -13.83
C LEU A 39 5.69 3.92 -13.62
N VAL A 40 5.81 2.65 -13.25
CA VAL A 40 4.70 1.75 -12.96
C VAL A 40 4.49 1.66 -11.45
N LEU A 41 3.29 1.96 -10.97
CA LEU A 41 2.92 1.74 -9.57
C LEU A 41 2.68 0.26 -9.33
N LEU A 42 3.65 -0.40 -8.69
CA LEU A 42 3.54 -1.80 -8.30
C LEU A 42 2.59 -1.98 -7.13
N ALA A 43 2.68 -1.08 -6.14
CA ALA A 43 1.88 -1.15 -4.92
C ALA A 43 1.87 0.18 -4.18
N SER A 44 0.81 0.39 -3.40
CA SER A 44 0.80 1.39 -2.34
C SER A 44 -0.09 0.95 -1.18
N HIS A 45 0.28 1.32 0.04
CA HIS A 45 -0.49 1.02 1.24
C HIS A 45 -0.28 2.10 2.30
N ARG A 46 -1.25 2.27 3.21
CA ARG A 46 -1.10 3.16 4.36
C ARG A 46 0.15 2.77 5.18
N GLY A 47 0.91 3.77 5.62
CA GLY A 47 2.09 3.54 6.45
C GLY A 47 2.74 4.83 6.92
N THR A 48 3.81 4.67 7.70
CA THR A 48 4.53 5.78 8.33
C THR A 48 5.96 5.89 7.81
N ILE A 49 6.64 7.00 8.11
CA ILE A 49 8.07 7.15 7.84
C ILE A 49 8.92 6.02 8.47
N ASN A 50 8.48 5.45 9.59
CA ASN A 50 9.16 4.30 10.19
C ASN A 50 8.98 3.03 9.35
N ASP A 51 7.83 2.86 8.69
CA ASP A 51 7.57 1.74 7.79
C ASP A 51 8.45 1.85 6.53
N GLU A 52 8.60 3.05 5.97
CA GLU A 52 9.54 3.34 4.88
C GLU A 52 10.97 2.99 5.29
N ARG A 53 11.39 3.47 6.48
CA ARG A 53 12.74 3.18 7.01
C ARG A 53 12.98 1.69 7.16
N ARG A 54 11.99 0.93 7.66
CA ARG A 54 12.08 -0.54 7.76
C ARG A 54 12.19 -1.18 6.38
N ALA A 55 11.45 -0.71 5.39
CA ALA A 55 11.56 -1.19 4.01
C ALA A 55 12.95 -0.95 3.42
N HIS A 56 13.50 0.25 3.63
CA HIS A 56 14.84 0.61 3.21
C HIS A 56 15.93 -0.23 3.87
N VAL A 57 15.76 -0.58 5.15
CA VAL A 57 16.67 -1.48 5.88
C VAL A 57 16.56 -2.91 5.35
N ALA A 58 15.34 -3.42 5.17
CA ALA A 58 15.08 -4.77 4.68
C ALA A 58 15.64 -4.98 3.26
N CYS A 59 15.55 -3.96 2.40
CA CYS A 59 16.02 -4.01 1.01
C CYS A 59 17.44 -3.47 0.83
N LYS A 60 18.17 -3.14 1.91
CA LYS A 60 19.45 -2.40 1.84
C LYS A 60 20.49 -3.07 0.93
N SER A 61 20.57 -4.39 0.93
CA SER A 61 21.52 -5.16 0.10
C SER A 61 21.25 -5.04 -1.40
N TYR A 62 20.09 -4.53 -1.81
CA TYR A 62 19.67 -4.35 -3.19
C TYR A 62 19.60 -2.87 -3.59
N ARG A 63 20.10 -1.96 -2.75
CA ARG A 63 20.05 -0.52 -3.03
C ARG A 63 21.02 -0.16 -4.15
N VAL A 64 20.54 0.54 -5.17
CA VAL A 64 21.35 1.05 -6.28
C VAL A 64 21.81 2.48 -5.98
N SER A 65 20.85 3.39 -5.76
CA SER A 65 21.14 4.79 -5.44
C SER A 65 19.97 5.44 -4.70
N GLY A 66 20.26 6.12 -3.59
CA GLY A 66 19.25 6.78 -2.76
C GLY A 66 18.15 5.81 -2.32
N GLU A 67 16.94 6.03 -2.84
CA GLU A 67 15.72 5.28 -2.53
C GLU A 67 15.35 4.27 -3.64
N TRP A 68 16.27 4.02 -4.57
CA TRP A 68 16.12 3.07 -5.68
C TRP A 68 16.84 1.77 -5.38
N PHE A 69 16.18 0.66 -5.69
CA PHE A 69 16.61 -0.70 -5.42
C PHE A 69 16.49 -1.53 -6.70
N THR A 70 17.34 -2.54 -6.87
CA THR A 70 17.25 -3.46 -8.02
C THR A 70 15.90 -4.20 -7.98
N ASP A 71 15.21 -4.25 -9.13
CA ASP A 71 14.05 -5.11 -9.29
C ASP A 71 14.49 -6.59 -9.32
N CYS A 72 14.32 -7.29 -8.20
CA CYS A 72 14.68 -8.69 -8.06
C CYS A 72 13.68 -9.44 -7.18
N GLY A 73 13.77 -10.78 -7.19
CA GLY A 73 12.87 -11.64 -6.43
C GLY A 73 12.81 -11.31 -4.94
N ALA A 74 13.91 -10.91 -4.31
CA ALA A 74 13.93 -10.56 -2.89
C ALA A 74 13.17 -9.26 -2.58
N VAL A 75 13.34 -8.21 -3.41
CA VAL A 75 12.61 -6.95 -3.25
C VAL A 75 11.12 -7.17 -3.54
N ARG A 76 10.78 -7.92 -4.59
CA ARG A 76 9.38 -8.28 -4.90
C ARG A 76 8.73 -9.12 -3.80
N ALA A 77 9.46 -10.08 -3.22
CA ALA A 77 8.98 -10.86 -2.09
C ALA A 77 8.73 -9.99 -0.86
N TYR A 78 9.59 -9.00 -0.60
CA TYR A 78 9.35 -8.02 0.46
C TYR A 78 8.06 -7.24 0.21
N ILE A 79 7.87 -6.67 -0.98
CA ILE A 79 6.65 -5.93 -1.34
C ILE A 79 5.41 -6.81 -1.17
N GLN A 80 5.46 -8.04 -1.67
CA GLN A 80 4.38 -9.01 -1.54
C GLN A 80 4.06 -9.32 -0.07
N SER A 81 5.08 -9.49 0.78
CA SER A 81 4.88 -9.72 2.21
C SER A 81 4.17 -8.55 2.88
N GLN A 82 4.50 -7.31 2.51
CA GLN A 82 3.85 -6.12 3.03
C GLN A 82 2.40 -6.04 2.57
N LEU A 83 2.13 -6.28 1.29
CA LEU A 83 0.76 -6.31 0.77
C LEU A 83 -0.09 -7.37 1.48
N THR A 84 0.43 -8.58 1.68
CA THR A 84 -0.29 -9.64 2.40
C THR A 84 -0.61 -9.20 3.83
N GLN A 85 0.39 -8.74 4.59
CA GLN A 85 0.18 -8.28 5.97
C GLN A 85 -0.85 -7.14 6.06
N LYS A 86 -0.82 -6.18 5.14
CA LYS A 86 -1.77 -5.07 5.11
C LYS A 86 -3.16 -5.51 4.69
N THR A 87 -3.26 -6.42 3.71
CA THR A 87 -4.54 -6.98 3.25
C THR A 87 -5.23 -7.73 4.39
N ASP A 88 -4.49 -8.59 5.09
CA ASP A 88 -5.02 -9.39 6.20
C ASP A 88 -5.45 -8.49 7.37
N ALA A 89 -4.66 -7.45 7.68
CA ALA A 89 -5.01 -6.47 8.71
C ALA A 89 -6.26 -5.65 8.35
N ALA A 90 -6.42 -5.24 7.09
CA ALA A 90 -7.60 -4.50 6.63
C ALA A 90 -8.86 -5.38 6.69
N LEU A 91 -8.76 -6.64 6.24
CA LEU A 91 -9.86 -7.61 6.33
C LEU A 91 -10.31 -7.84 7.77
N GLU A 92 -9.35 -7.98 8.69
CA GLU A 92 -9.65 -8.18 10.10
C GLU A 92 -10.35 -6.96 10.72
N ARG A 93 -9.94 -5.74 10.37
CA ARG A 93 -10.63 -4.52 10.82
C ARG A 93 -12.06 -4.44 10.31
N VAL A 94 -12.27 -4.75 9.02
CA VAL A 94 -13.63 -4.79 8.45
C VAL A 94 -14.51 -5.76 9.23
N ARG A 95 -14.01 -6.96 9.56
CA ARG A 95 -14.75 -7.95 10.37
C ARG A 95 -15.09 -7.41 11.75
N GLN A 96 -14.12 -6.82 12.46
CA GLN A 96 -14.34 -6.25 13.79
C GLN A 96 -15.38 -5.13 13.80
N LEU A 97 -15.39 -4.28 12.77
CA LEU A 97 -16.39 -3.22 12.62
C LEU A 97 -17.79 -3.79 12.34
N ILE A 98 -17.90 -4.84 11.51
CA ILE A 98 -19.17 -5.53 11.25
C ILE A 98 -19.67 -6.20 12.54
N ASP A 99 -18.82 -6.91 13.27
CA ASP A 99 -19.19 -7.53 14.55
C ASP A 99 -19.67 -6.48 15.57
N THR A 100 -19.01 -5.32 15.60
CA THR A 100 -19.42 -4.18 16.45
C THR A 100 -20.81 -3.68 16.07
N LEU A 101 -21.09 -3.54 14.76
CA LEU A 101 -22.39 -3.14 14.25
C LEU A 101 -23.49 -4.12 14.68
N GLU A 102 -23.22 -5.43 14.58
CA GLU A 102 -24.16 -6.49 14.94
C GLU A 102 -24.43 -6.57 16.45
N GLN A 103 -23.40 -6.40 17.29
CA GLN A 103 -23.50 -6.53 18.74
C GLN A 103 -24.10 -5.29 19.41
N HIS A 104 -23.72 -4.10 18.96
CA HIS A 104 -24.05 -2.85 19.63
C HIS A 104 -25.11 -2.01 18.92
N GLY A 105 -25.54 -2.35 17.70
CA GLY A 105 -26.46 -1.52 16.94
C GLY A 105 -27.87 -1.34 17.54
N LYS A 106 -28.27 -2.13 18.55
CA LYS A 106 -29.59 -2.02 19.20
C LYS A 106 -29.57 -0.95 20.30
N GLY A 107 -30.09 0.23 19.98
CA GLY A 107 -30.27 1.34 20.94
C GLY A 107 -29.32 2.52 20.74
N GLU A 108 -28.40 2.42 19.78
CA GLU A 108 -27.47 3.48 19.40
C GLU A 108 -28.12 4.54 18.50
N SER A 109 -27.55 5.75 18.48
CA SER A 109 -28.06 6.88 17.68
C SER A 109 -27.84 6.67 16.18
N ALA A 110 -28.61 7.38 15.35
CA ALA A 110 -28.41 7.37 13.90
C ALA A 110 -26.98 7.81 13.50
N ASP A 111 -26.43 8.80 14.19
CA ASP A 111 -25.08 9.31 13.95
C ASP A 111 -24.01 8.22 14.18
N TRP A 112 -24.17 7.38 15.21
CA TRP A 112 -23.25 6.26 15.47
C TRP A 112 -23.27 5.23 14.33
N HIS A 113 -24.46 4.95 13.79
CA HIS A 113 -24.61 4.04 12.66
C HIS A 113 -23.95 4.61 11.38
N GLU A 114 -24.08 5.92 11.15
CA GLU A 114 -23.47 6.61 10.01
C GLU A 114 -21.94 6.60 10.10
N ASP A 115 -21.37 6.94 11.26
CA ASP A 115 -19.93 6.93 11.51
C ASP A 115 -19.34 5.52 11.31
N LEU A 116 -20.00 4.49 11.86
CA LEU A 116 -19.53 3.12 11.75
C LEU A 116 -19.62 2.58 10.32
N THR A 117 -20.71 2.88 9.61
CA THR A 117 -20.88 2.52 8.19
C THR A 117 -19.82 3.19 7.31
N THR A 118 -19.49 4.45 7.63
CA THR A 118 -18.41 5.19 6.96
C THR A 118 -17.07 4.52 7.19
N ALA A 119 -16.74 4.17 8.44
CA ALA A 119 -15.50 3.48 8.79
C ALA A 119 -15.38 2.11 8.08
N ILE A 120 -16.46 1.33 8.02
CA ILE A 120 -16.50 0.05 7.28
C ILE A 120 -16.20 0.29 5.80
N SER A 121 -16.84 1.30 5.19
CA SER A 121 -16.67 1.62 3.78
C SER A 121 -15.23 2.04 3.45
N GLU A 122 -14.60 2.84 4.31
CA GLU A 122 -13.21 3.26 4.14
C GLU A 122 -12.21 2.10 4.26
N GLU A 123 -12.36 1.24 5.27
CA GLU A 123 -11.46 0.07 5.43
C GLU A 123 -11.69 -0.97 4.32
N MET A 124 -12.94 -1.15 3.86
CA MET A 124 -13.25 -1.99 2.71
C MET A 124 -12.60 -1.47 1.42
N ALA A 125 -12.62 -0.15 1.20
CA ALA A 125 -11.95 0.45 0.05
C ALA A 125 -10.42 0.22 0.09
N ASP A 126 -9.79 0.31 1.27
CA ASP A 126 -8.37 -0.01 1.43
C ASP A 126 -8.08 -1.50 1.18
N TYR A 127 -8.92 -2.40 1.72
CA TYR A 127 -8.83 -3.84 1.46
C TYR A 127 -8.90 -4.18 -0.04
N LEU A 128 -9.89 -3.64 -0.75
CA LEU A 128 -10.06 -3.86 -2.20
C LEU A 128 -8.87 -3.34 -3.00
N ARG A 129 -8.31 -2.18 -2.59
CA ARG A 129 -7.11 -1.62 -3.22
C ARG A 129 -5.89 -2.52 -3.04
N LEU A 130 -5.68 -3.04 -1.83
CA LEU A 130 -4.56 -3.94 -1.51
C LEU A 130 -4.69 -5.28 -2.24
N LEU A 131 -5.91 -5.84 -2.33
CA LEU A 131 -6.21 -7.02 -3.12
C LEU A 131 -5.90 -6.83 -4.60
N ALA A 132 -6.24 -5.67 -5.17
CA ALA A 132 -5.96 -5.39 -6.57
C ALA A 132 -4.46 -5.44 -6.87
N PHE A 133 -3.62 -4.85 -6.00
CA PHE A 133 -2.16 -4.91 -6.14
C PHE A 133 -1.60 -6.33 -5.96
N ARG A 134 -2.16 -7.09 -5.02
CA ARG A 134 -1.76 -8.49 -4.78
C ARG A 134 -2.01 -9.35 -6.03
N ASN A 135 -3.18 -9.23 -6.65
CA ASN A 135 -3.53 -10.01 -7.84
C ASN A 135 -2.71 -9.58 -9.07
N PHE A 136 -2.38 -8.30 -9.18
CA PHE A 136 -1.50 -7.78 -10.24
C PHE A 136 -0.07 -8.32 -10.12
N SER A 137 0.45 -8.45 -8.90
CA SER A 137 1.81 -8.95 -8.64
C SER A 137 1.98 -10.43 -9.00
N VAL A 138 0.92 -11.24 -8.88
CA VAL A 138 0.92 -12.65 -9.31
C VAL A 138 0.99 -12.78 -10.84
N GLY A 139 0.45 -11.82 -11.58
CA GLY A 139 0.44 -11.83 -13.06
C GLY A 139 1.77 -11.46 -13.73
N ILE A 140 2.72 -10.84 -13.01
CA ILE A 140 4.04 -10.42 -13.55
C ILE A 140 5.13 -11.48 -13.27
N ALA A 141 4.83 -12.48 -12.44
CA ALA A 141 5.76 -13.56 -12.08
C ALA A 141 5.63 -14.81 -12.98
N ALA A 142 4.91 -14.72 -14.11
CA ALA A 142 4.69 -15.82 -15.07
C ALA A 142 5.48 -15.63 -16.37
#